data_AF-A0A1G7RNS8-F1
#
_entry.id   AF-A0A1G7RNS8-F1
#
_cell.length_a   1.000
_cell.length_b   1.000
_cell.length_c   1.000
_cell.angle_alpha   90.00
_cell.angle_beta   90.00
_cell.angle_gamma   90.00
#
_symmetry.space_group_name_H-M   'P 1'
#
loop_
_entity.id
_entity.type
_entity.pdbx_description
1 polymer ?
#
loop_
_entity_poly.entity_id
_entity_poly.type
_entity_poly.pdbx_seq_one_letter_code
_entity_poly.pdbx_strand_id
1 'polypeptide(L)'
;MLADTDDGALLGLLHNKNTRREAFEQVLKKYQQKIYFFLRRTGLEHEVTDELVQDVFLKFWKLPNAEQESNSLIITLYRLSVARLKNSHPAGLQGLTQQEQIIVVLKTQEDFDFQEIAQIVAIPVNEVRSLFKTGIIKINDQL
;
A
#
# COMPACT_ATOMS: atom_id res chain seq x y z
N MET A 1 -22.47 0.41 15.12
CA MET A 1 -21.57 1.58 15.11
C MET A 1 -20.21 1.08 15.62
N LEU A 2 -19.34 0.62 14.72
CA LEU A 2 -18.01 0.16 15.12
C LEU A 2 -17.09 1.37 14.98
N ALA A 3 -16.58 1.82 16.12
CA ALA A 3 -15.80 3.03 16.27
C ALA A 3 -14.66 3.09 15.25
N ASP A 4 -14.38 4.30 14.82
CA ASP A 4 -13.21 4.69 14.05
C ASP A 4 -11.98 4.51 14.96
N THR A 5 -11.61 3.26 15.25
CA THR A 5 -10.53 2.93 16.17
C THR A 5 -9.24 3.49 15.59
N ASP A 6 -8.60 4.37 16.37
CA ASP A 6 -7.32 4.98 16.02
C ASP A 6 -6.25 3.91 15.76
N ASP A 7 -5.35 4.19 14.82
CA ASP A 7 -4.31 3.25 14.40
C ASP A 7 -3.35 2.90 15.54
N GLY A 8 -3.04 3.86 16.41
CA GLY A 8 -2.21 3.62 17.59
C GLY A 8 -2.87 2.65 18.57
N ALA A 9 -4.18 2.79 18.78
CA ALA A 9 -4.94 1.86 19.61
C ALA A 9 -5.00 0.45 18.98
N LEU A 10 -5.21 0.36 17.66
CA LEU A 10 -5.20 -0.92 16.94
C LEU A 10 -3.83 -1.62 17.04
N LEU A 11 -2.73 -0.88 16.93
CA LEU A 11 -1.38 -1.42 17.12
C LEU A 11 -1.19 -2.04 18.50
N GLY A 12 -1.60 -1.33 19.56
CA GLY A 12 -1.54 -1.86 20.92
C GLY A 12 -2.32 -3.18 21.08
N LEU A 13 -3.50 -3.26 20.48
CA LEU A 13 -4.33 -4.48 20.50
C LEU A 13 -3.77 -5.62 19.63
N LEU A 14 -3.08 -5.31 18.52
CA LEU A 14 -2.40 -6.31 17.69
C LEU A 14 -1.26 -7.00 18.44
N HIS A 15 -0.57 -6.29 19.33
CA HIS A 15 0.59 -6.85 20.03
C HIS A 15 0.21 -7.75 21.21
N ASN A 16 -1.02 -7.61 21.73
CA ASN A 16 -1.54 -8.48 22.77
C ASN A 16 -2.19 -9.72 22.14
N LYS A 17 -1.67 -10.91 22.49
CA LYS A 17 -2.12 -12.20 21.95
C LYS A 17 -3.62 -12.45 22.11
N ASN A 18 -4.23 -11.96 23.18
CA ASN A 18 -5.65 -12.19 23.48
C ASN A 18 -6.56 -11.32 22.60
N THR A 19 -6.10 -10.14 22.19
CA THR A 19 -6.86 -9.17 21.39
C THR A 19 -6.44 -9.13 19.92
N ARG A 20 -5.33 -9.77 19.57
CA ARG A 20 -4.71 -9.69 18.23
C ARG A 20 -5.68 -10.05 17.11
N ARG A 21 -6.49 -11.09 17.29
CA ARG A 21 -7.47 -11.53 16.27
C ARG A 21 -8.53 -10.45 16.01
N GLU A 22 -9.13 -9.93 17.07
CA GLU A 22 -10.18 -8.90 17.00
C GLU A 22 -9.62 -7.58 16.46
N ALA A 23 -8.39 -7.23 16.84
CA ALA A 23 -7.68 -6.08 16.29
C ALA A 23 -7.43 -6.25 14.79
N PHE A 24 -7.01 -7.43 14.35
CA PHE A 24 -6.80 -7.71 12.93
C PHE A 24 -8.10 -7.70 12.12
N GLU A 25 -9.22 -8.18 12.68
CA GLU A 25 -10.54 -8.05 12.04
C GLU A 25 -10.92 -6.58 11.82
N GLN A 26 -10.58 -5.70 12.77
CA GLN A 26 -10.76 -4.25 12.60
C GLN A 26 -9.84 -3.67 11.53
N VAL A 27 -8.57 -4.11 11.47
CA VAL A 27 -7.62 -3.71 10.41
C VAL A 27 -8.13 -4.13 9.03
N LEU A 28 -8.61 -5.37 8.88
CA LEU A 28 -9.23 -5.85 7.65
C LEU A 28 -10.39 -4.95 7.25
N LYS A 29 -11.34 -4.75 8.17
CA LYS A 29 -12.53 -3.93 7.91
C LYS A 29 -12.17 -2.49 7.50
N LYS A 30 -11.14 -1.91 8.11
CA LYS A 30 -10.70 -0.53 7.86
C LYS A 30 -9.95 -0.38 6.54
N TYR A 31 -9.13 -1.37 6.16
CA TYR A 31 -8.14 -1.19 5.10
C TYR A 31 -8.30 -2.08 3.88
N GLN A 32 -9.05 -3.18 3.94
CA GLN A 32 -9.16 -4.14 2.83
C GLN A 32 -9.62 -3.45 1.54
N GLN A 33 -10.68 -2.67 1.60
CA GLN A 33 -11.22 -1.96 0.43
C GLN A 33 -10.22 -0.93 -0.13
N LYS A 34 -9.50 -0.22 0.74
CA LYS A 34 -8.51 0.76 0.33
C LYS A 34 -7.34 0.10 -0.41
N ILE A 35 -6.80 -1.00 0.14
CA ILE A 35 -5.74 -1.78 -0.50
C ILE A 35 -6.21 -2.40 -1.83
N TYR A 36 -7.43 -2.90 -1.88
CA TYR A 36 -8.04 -3.41 -3.10
C TYR A 36 -8.09 -2.35 -4.20
N PHE A 37 -8.61 -1.16 -3.90
CA PHE A 37 -8.70 -0.09 -4.89
C PHE A 37 -7.34 0.42 -5.35
N PHE A 38 -6.37 0.53 -4.43
CA PHE A 38 -4.99 0.85 -4.79
C PHE A 38 -4.42 -0.14 -5.80
N LEU A 39 -4.53 -1.44 -5.54
CA LEU A 39 -4.05 -2.49 -6.44
C LEU A 39 -4.80 -2.49 -7.78
N ARG A 40 -6.11 -2.21 -7.80
CA ARG A 40 -6.87 -2.05 -9.06
C ARG A 40 -6.41 -0.85 -9.88
N ARG A 41 -6.03 0.26 -9.24
CA ARG A 41 -5.52 1.46 -9.92
C ARG A 41 -4.17 1.23 -10.60
N THR A 42 -3.43 0.17 -10.23
CA THR A 42 -2.24 -0.24 -10.97
C THR A 42 -2.58 -1.07 -12.21
N GLY A 43 -3.86 -1.31 -12.52
CA GLY A 43 -4.28 -2.01 -13.73
C GLY A 43 -4.14 -3.54 -13.62
N LEU A 44 -4.15 -4.08 -12.40
CA LEU A 44 -4.30 -5.51 -12.18
C LEU A 44 -5.74 -5.95 -12.41
N GLU A 45 -5.94 -7.15 -12.96
CA GLU A 45 -7.26 -7.79 -13.09
C GLU A 45 -7.90 -8.13 -11.74
N HIS A 46 -9.22 -8.29 -11.71
CA HIS A 46 -9.98 -8.50 -10.46
C HIS A 46 -9.49 -9.75 -9.69
N GLU A 47 -9.36 -10.89 -10.37
CA GLU A 47 -8.93 -12.15 -9.74
C GLU A 47 -7.52 -12.03 -9.13
N VAL A 48 -6.59 -11.41 -9.86
CA VAL A 48 -5.22 -11.16 -9.38
C VAL A 48 -5.23 -10.18 -8.20
N THR A 49 -6.10 -9.16 -8.25
CA THR A 49 -6.22 -8.19 -7.17
C THR A 49 -6.72 -8.86 -5.89
N ASP A 50 -7.75 -9.70 -5.97
CA ASP A 50 -8.30 -10.42 -4.82
C ASP A 50 -7.25 -11.33 -4.16
N GLU A 51 -6.49 -12.09 -4.97
CA GLU A 51 -5.38 -12.91 -4.50
C GLU A 51 -4.33 -12.07 -3.76
N LEU A 52 -3.88 -10.97 -4.37
CA LEU A 52 -2.88 -10.09 -3.76
C LEU A 52 -3.36 -9.44 -2.47
N VAL A 53 -4.63 -9.03 -2.39
CA VAL A 53 -5.21 -8.48 -1.16
C VAL A 53 -5.14 -9.52 -0.03
N GLN A 54 -5.59 -10.75 -0.28
CA GLN A 54 -5.49 -11.83 0.70
C GLN A 54 -4.02 -12.01 1.15
N ASP A 55 -3.11 -12.03 0.19
CA ASP A 55 -1.69 -12.22 0.43
C ASP A 55 -1.04 -11.10 1.25
N VAL A 56 -1.47 -9.84 1.04
CA VAL A 56 -1.02 -8.68 1.82
C VAL A 56 -1.44 -8.84 3.28
N PHE A 57 -2.72 -9.13 3.54
CA PHE A 57 -3.21 -9.25 4.91
C PHE A 57 -2.71 -10.50 5.62
N LEU A 58 -2.51 -11.62 4.91
CA LEU A 58 -1.85 -12.80 5.47
C LEU A 58 -0.39 -12.51 5.86
N LYS A 59 0.34 -11.73 5.08
CA LYS A 59 1.70 -11.29 5.46
C LYS A 59 1.68 -10.32 6.62
N PHE A 60 0.75 -9.36 6.63
CA PHE A 60 0.59 -8.43 7.73
C PHE A 60 0.30 -9.16 9.05
N TRP A 61 -0.58 -10.16 9.03
CA TRP A 61 -0.87 -11.01 10.18
C TRP A 61 0.36 -11.72 10.73
N LYS A 62 1.28 -12.16 9.86
CA LYS A 62 2.50 -12.87 10.24
C LYS A 62 3.67 -11.93 10.59
N LEU A 63 3.51 -10.63 10.38
CA LEU A 63 4.57 -9.65 10.57
C LEU A 63 4.94 -9.56 12.07
N PRO A 64 6.24 -9.45 12.42
CA PRO A 64 6.66 -9.18 13.79
C PRO A 64 6.14 -7.84 14.31
N ASN A 65 5.79 -7.78 15.60
CA ASN A 65 5.27 -6.55 16.24
C ASN A 65 6.23 -5.36 16.05
N ALA A 66 7.54 -5.56 16.19
CA ALA A 66 8.54 -4.51 16.02
C ALA A 66 8.51 -3.86 14.62
N GLU A 67 8.20 -4.65 13.58
CA GLU A 67 8.05 -4.12 12.22
C GLU A 67 6.73 -3.35 12.06
N GLN A 68 5.66 -3.77 12.75
CA GLN A 68 4.38 -3.07 12.77
C GLN A 68 4.47 -1.71 13.51
N GLU A 69 5.33 -1.59 14.53
CA GLU A 69 5.54 -0.33 15.28
C GLU A 69 6.40 0.69 14.52
N SER A 70 7.29 0.22 13.64
CA SER A 70 8.26 1.07 12.96
C SER A 70 7.65 2.07 11.97
N ASN A 71 6.40 1.85 11.55
CA ASN A 71 5.67 2.66 10.58
C ASN A 71 4.19 2.73 10.96
N SER A 72 3.43 3.65 10.36
CA SER A 72 1.97 3.60 10.52
C SER A 72 1.42 2.30 9.92
N LEU A 73 0.26 1.85 10.43
CA LEU A 73 -0.44 0.66 9.90
C LEU A 73 -0.67 0.80 8.40
N ILE A 74 -1.12 1.98 7.97
CA ILE A 74 -1.40 2.23 6.56
C ILE A 74 -0.13 2.14 5.71
N ILE A 75 0.97 2.78 6.12
CA ILE A 75 2.25 2.69 5.41
C ILE A 75 2.70 1.22 5.31
N THR A 76 2.59 0.45 6.40
CA THR A 76 2.97 -0.97 6.42
C THR A 76 2.16 -1.79 5.41
N LEU A 77 0.85 -1.58 5.32
CA LEU A 77 -0.01 -2.29 4.36
C LEU A 77 0.32 -1.92 2.90
N TYR A 78 0.59 -0.65 2.60
CA TYR A 78 1.01 -0.23 1.25
C TYR A 78 2.41 -0.75 0.90
N ARG A 79 3.36 -0.78 1.86
CA ARG A 79 4.68 -1.41 1.68
C ARG A 79 4.55 -2.87 1.27
N LEU A 80 3.72 -3.63 1.99
CA LEU A 80 3.45 -5.03 1.66
C LEU A 80 2.80 -5.17 0.29
N SER A 81 1.86 -4.28 -0.05
CA SER A 81 1.18 -4.26 -1.36
C SER A 81 2.15 -4.00 -2.51
N VAL A 82 3.02 -2.99 -2.38
CA VAL A 82 4.06 -2.68 -3.38
C VAL A 82 5.08 -3.82 -3.48
N ALA A 83 5.45 -4.45 -2.37
CA ALA A 83 6.33 -5.62 -2.40
C ALA A 83 5.71 -6.81 -3.15
N ARG A 84 4.38 -6.97 -3.12
CA ARG A 84 3.69 -7.98 -3.93
C ARG A 84 3.63 -7.61 -5.41
N LEU A 85 3.38 -6.35 -5.72
CA LEU A 85 3.31 -5.86 -7.11
C LEU A 85 4.59 -6.14 -7.89
N LYS A 86 5.77 -6.13 -7.25
CA LYS A 86 7.05 -6.47 -7.91
C LYS A 86 7.07 -7.84 -8.58
N ASN A 87 6.23 -8.79 -8.11
CA ASN A 87 6.12 -10.13 -8.66
C ASN A 87 4.93 -10.27 -9.62
N SER A 88 4.19 -9.19 -9.86
CA SER A 88 3.04 -9.12 -10.74
C SER A 88 3.36 -8.21 -11.93
N HIS A 89 2.60 -8.37 -13.02
CA HIS A 89 2.75 -7.55 -14.22
C HIS A 89 1.52 -6.64 -14.39
N PRO A 90 1.43 -5.53 -13.62
CA PRO A 90 0.39 -4.54 -13.84
C PRO A 90 0.51 -3.97 -15.27
N ALA A 91 -0.59 -3.98 -16.01
CA ALA A 91 -0.67 -3.45 -17.36
C ALA A 91 -1.29 -2.04 -17.41
N GLY A 92 -1.43 -1.38 -16.26
CA GLY A 92 -1.97 -0.02 -16.20
C GLY A 92 -0.95 1.05 -16.65
N LEU A 93 -1.45 2.23 -17.02
CA LEU A 93 -0.70 3.39 -17.55
C LEU A 93 0.42 2.99 -18.55
N GLN A 94 0.03 2.81 -19.81
CA GLN A 94 0.96 2.41 -20.88
C GLN A 94 2.16 3.37 -20.98
N GLY A 95 3.36 2.83 -21.24
CA GLY A 95 4.58 3.63 -21.41
C GLY A 95 5.28 4.07 -20.13
N LEU A 96 4.69 3.81 -18.94
CA LEU A 96 5.37 3.97 -17.66
C LEU A 96 6.02 2.65 -17.23
N THR A 97 7.14 2.78 -16.53
CA THR A 97 7.67 1.66 -15.74
C THR A 97 6.75 1.38 -14.56
N GLN A 98 6.78 0.15 -14.03
CA GLN A 98 5.98 -0.20 -12.84
C GLN A 98 6.24 0.75 -11.65
N GLN A 99 7.49 1.16 -11.42
CA GLN A 99 7.82 2.07 -10.32
C GLN A 99 7.22 3.45 -10.52
N GLU A 100 7.34 4.02 -11.73
CA GLU A 100 6.72 5.32 -12.05
C GLU A 100 5.20 5.26 -11.87
N GLN A 101 4.57 4.19 -12.36
CA GLN A 101 3.14 3.98 -12.21
C GLN A 101 2.72 3.93 -10.73
N ILE A 102 3.39 3.12 -9.91
CA ILE A 102 3.10 2.99 -8.47
C ILE A 102 3.25 4.36 -7.78
N ILE A 103 4.35 5.08 -8.04
CA ILE A 103 4.61 6.38 -7.42
C ILE A 103 3.56 7.41 -7.84
N VAL A 104 3.16 7.44 -9.12
CA VAL A 104 2.11 8.33 -9.61
C VAL A 104 0.78 8.02 -8.94
N VAL A 105 0.39 6.74 -8.85
CA VAL A 105 -0.87 6.33 -8.19
C VAL A 105 -0.85 6.71 -6.71
N LEU A 106 0.23 6.39 -5.99
CA LEU A 106 0.37 6.74 -4.57
C LEU A 106 0.29 8.26 -4.35
N LYS A 107 0.86 9.06 -5.25
CA LYS A 107 0.87 10.52 -5.10
C LYS A 107 -0.45 11.18 -5.47
N THR A 108 -1.10 10.70 -6.54
CA THR A 108 -2.25 11.39 -7.15
C THR A 108 -3.60 10.84 -6.68
N GLN A 109 -3.68 9.56 -6.35
CA GLN A 109 -4.93 8.88 -6.00
C GLN A 109 -5.04 8.58 -4.51
N GLU A 110 -3.90 8.39 -3.83
CA GLU A 110 -3.85 8.02 -2.42
C GLU A 110 -3.35 9.18 -1.52
N ASP A 111 -2.93 10.30 -2.12
CA ASP A 111 -2.49 11.55 -1.48
C ASP A 111 -1.32 11.43 -0.48
N PHE A 112 -0.48 10.40 -0.62
CA PHE A 112 0.74 10.31 0.19
C PHE A 112 1.73 11.42 -0.15
N ASP A 113 2.49 11.89 0.84
CA ASP A 113 3.62 12.77 0.59
C ASP A 113 4.85 12.00 0.06
N PHE A 114 5.87 12.73 -0.40
CA PHE A 114 7.06 12.07 -0.97
C PHE A 114 7.90 11.30 0.07
N GLN A 115 7.83 11.65 1.36
CA GLN A 115 8.51 10.94 2.44
C GLN A 115 7.79 9.61 2.72
N GLU A 116 6.47 9.62 2.78
CA GLU A 116 5.64 8.43 2.96
C GLU A 116 5.79 7.50 1.75
N ILE A 117 5.76 8.04 0.53
CA ILE A 117 5.99 7.24 -0.69
C ILE A 117 7.38 6.60 -0.64
N ALA A 118 8.43 7.33 -0.25
CA ALA A 118 9.77 6.79 -0.10
C ALA A 118 9.83 5.61 0.88
N GLN A 119 9.12 5.71 2.01
CA GLN A 119 8.97 4.60 2.96
C GLN A 119 8.21 3.42 2.35
N ILE A 120 7.15 3.70 1.57
CA ILE A 120 6.31 2.70 0.91
C ILE A 120 7.10 1.90 -0.14
N VAL A 121 7.80 2.59 -1.05
CA VAL A 121 8.53 1.96 -2.15
C VAL A 121 9.95 1.53 -1.78
N ALA A 122 10.44 1.96 -0.61
CA ALA A 122 11.77 1.71 -0.06
C ALA A 122 12.92 2.22 -0.95
N ILE A 123 12.80 3.46 -1.44
CA ILE A 123 13.86 4.18 -2.18
C ILE A 123 14.01 5.60 -1.65
N PRO A 124 15.14 6.29 -1.89
CA PRO A 124 15.36 7.67 -1.47
C PRO A 124 14.31 8.66 -2.01
N VAL A 125 13.94 9.67 -1.20
CA VAL A 125 12.90 10.67 -1.53
C VAL A 125 13.22 11.47 -2.80
N ASN A 126 14.49 11.76 -3.06
CA ASN A 126 14.95 12.42 -4.29
C ASN A 126 14.70 11.55 -5.52
N GLU A 127 14.88 10.23 -5.40
CA GLU A 127 14.57 9.26 -6.45
C GLU A 127 13.06 9.21 -6.70
N VAL A 128 12.24 9.18 -5.63
CA VAL A 128 10.77 9.25 -5.75
C VAL A 128 10.32 10.48 -6.52
N ARG A 129 10.86 11.67 -6.19
CA ARG A 129 10.53 12.92 -6.89
C ARG A 129 10.91 12.88 -8.36
N SER A 130 12.09 12.31 -8.67
CA SER A 130 12.56 12.15 -10.04
C SER A 130 11.63 11.25 -10.85
N LEU A 131 11.32 10.05 -10.34
CA LEU A 131 10.43 9.08 -10.99
C LEU A 131 9.00 9.61 -11.13
N PHE A 132 8.48 10.32 -10.12
CA PHE A 132 7.19 10.98 -10.21
C PHE A 132 7.16 11.99 -11.35
N LYS A 133 8.15 12.89 -11.42
CA LYS A 133 8.25 13.89 -12.49
C LYS A 133 8.31 13.24 -13.87
N THR A 134 9.15 12.23 -14.03
CA THR A 134 9.27 11.48 -15.30
C THR A 134 7.95 10.81 -15.69
N GLY A 135 7.27 10.17 -14.73
CA GLY A 135 5.97 9.55 -14.95
C GLY A 135 4.90 10.56 -15.41
N ILE A 136 4.83 11.72 -14.77
CA ILE A 136 3.88 12.79 -15.15
C ILE A 136 4.17 13.33 -16.56
N ILE A 137 5.44 13.53 -16.93
CA ILE A 137 5.81 13.98 -18.28
C ILE A 137 5.32 12.95 -19.32
N LYS A 138 5.62 11.66 -19.09
CA LYS A 138 5.19 10.59 -20.01
C LYS A 138 3.67 10.51 -20.17
N ILE A 139 2.90 10.71 -19.10
CA ILE A 139 1.43 10.74 -19.17
C ILE A 139 0.95 11.94 -20.00
N ASN A 140 1.54 13.11 -19.81
CA ASN A 140 1.16 14.31 -20.54
C ASN A 140 1.54 14.26 -22.02
N ASP A 141 2.67 13.61 -22.35
CA ASP A 141 3.13 13.44 -23.75
C ASP A 141 2.28 12.43 -24.55
N GLN A 142 1.41 11.66 -23.88
CA GLN A 142 0.51 10.67 -24.48
C GLN A 142 -0.91 11.20 -24.75
N LEU A 143 -1.23 12.41 -24.30
CA LEU A 143 -2.52 13.08 -24.46
C LEU A 143 -2.47 14.10 -25.61
#